data_AF-A0A965F9M5-F1
#
_entry.id   AF-A0A965F9M5-F1
#
_cell.length_a   1.000
_cell.length_b   1.000
_cell.length_c   1.000
_cell.angle_alpha   90.00
_cell.angle_beta   90.00
_cell.angle_gamma   90.00
#
_symmetry.space_group_name_H-M   'P 1'
#
loop_
_entity.id
_entity.type
_entity.pdbx_description
1 polymer ?
#
loop_
_entity_poly.entity_id
_entity_poly.type
_entity_poly.pdbx_seq_one_letter_code
_entity_poly.pdbx_strand_id
1 'polypeptide(L)' 'MRVILLGAPGAGKGTQATFIKEKFNIPQISTGDMLRAAVKAGTQLGLEAKSYMDSGVLVPDAVIIGLVSERIKEADCA' A
#
# COMPACT_ATOMS: atom_id res chain seq x y z
N MET A 1 -4.96 10.40 13.34
CA MET A 1 -6.26 9.75 12.99
C MET A 1 -5.96 8.46 12.25
N ARG A 2 -6.71 7.36 12.46
CA ARG A 2 -6.49 6.07 11.78
C ARG A 2 -7.73 5.71 10.97
N VAL A 3 -7.59 5.57 9.64
CA VAL A 3 -8.71 5.38 8.71
C VAL A 3 -8.39 4.25 7.75
N ILE A 4 -9.38 3.40 7.47
CA ILE A 4 -9.35 2.43 6.39
C ILE A 4 -10.34 2.91 5.32
N LEU A 5 -9.88 3.08 4.08
CA LEU A 5 -10.71 3.50 2.95
C LEU A 5 -11.03 2.30 2.05
N LEU A 6 -12.29 1.88 2.06
CA LEU A 6 -12.79 0.75 1.29
C LEU A 6 -13.53 1.21 0.03
N GLY A 7 -13.56 0.37 -1.00
CA GLY A 7 -14.27 0.64 -2.26
C GLY A 7 -13.77 -0.22 -3.42
N ALA A 8 -14.62 -0.44 -4.41
CA ALA A 8 -14.31 -1.25 -5.59
C ALA A 8 -13.13 -0.65 -6.41
N PRO A 9 -12.44 -1.45 -7.26
CA PRO A 9 -11.55 -0.91 -8.30
C PRO A 9 -12.28 0.14 -9.14
N GLY A 10 -11.62 1.26 -9.45
CA GLY A 10 -12.23 2.37 -10.20
C GLY A 10 -13.13 3.32 -9.39
N ALA A 11 -13.47 3.02 -8.13
CA ALA A 11 -14.37 3.84 -7.31
C ALA A 11 -13.78 5.18 -6.79
N GLY A 12 -12.61 5.60 -7.29
CA GLY A 12 -12.00 6.89 -6.89
C GLY A 12 -11.34 6.93 -5.51
N LYS A 13 -11.03 5.77 -4.90
CA LYS A 13 -10.36 5.71 -3.58
C LYS A 13 -9.07 6.54 -3.51
N GLY A 14 -8.23 6.48 -4.55
CA GLY A 14 -6.98 7.25 -4.59
C GLY A 14 -7.22 8.76 -4.51
N THR A 15 -8.19 9.25 -5.29
CA THR A 15 -8.61 10.66 -5.28
C THR A 15 -9.09 11.09 -3.88
N GLN A 16 -9.94 10.29 -3.24
CA GLN A 16 -10.44 10.58 -1.90
C GLN A 16 -9.35 10.49 -0.83
N ALA A 17 -8.43 9.52 -0.95
CA ALA A 17 -7.31 9.37 -0.04
C ALA A 17 -6.37 10.58 -0.08
N THR A 18 -6.09 11.15 -1.26
CA THR A 18 -5.33 12.40 -1.40
C THR A 18 -6.00 13.55 -0.64
N PHE A 19 -7.30 13.75 -0.86
CA PHE A 19 -8.05 14.81 -0.17
C PHE A 19 -8.03 14.64 1.36
N ILE A 20 -8.21 13.40 1.86
CA ILE A 20 -8.16 13.09 3.30
C ILE A 20 -6.76 13.34 3.88
N LYS A 21 -5.71 12.88 3.18
CA LYS A 21 -4.31 13.09 3.57
C LYS A 21 -4.00 14.57 3.75
N GLU A 22 -4.36 15.40 2.77
CA GLU A 22 -4.09 16.83 2.79
C GLU A 22 -4.89 17.54 3.88
N LYS A 23 -6.19 17.22 4.00
CA LYS A 23 -7.09 17.87 4.97
C LYS A 23 -6.70 17.58 6.42
N PHE A 24 -6.26 16.36 6.72
CA PHE A 24 -5.98 15.92 8.08
C PHE A 24 -4.49 15.78 8.39
N ASN A 25 -3.62 16.12 7.43
CA ASN A 25 -2.17 15.98 7.54
C ASN A 25 -1.74 14.59 8.05
N ILE A 26 -2.27 13.54 7.42
CA ILE A 26 -1.93 12.14 7.74
C ILE A 26 -1.28 11.46 6.52
N PRO A 27 -0.33 10.54 6.71
CA PRO A 27 0.23 9.80 5.58
C PRO A 27 -0.81 8.87 4.96
N GLN A 28 -0.68 8.66 3.65
CA GLN A 28 -1.45 7.64 2.93
C GLN A 28 -0.61 6.38 2.82
N ILE A 29 -1.15 5.25 3.27
CA ILE A 29 -0.57 3.92 3.09
C ILE A 29 -1.39 3.18 2.03
N SER A 30 -0.75 2.81 0.92
CA SER A 30 -1.35 2.10 -0.21
C SER A 30 -0.53 0.86 -0.50
N THR A 31 -1.02 -0.31 -0.11
CA THR A 31 -0.32 -1.60 -0.33
C THR A 31 0.01 -1.81 -1.80
N GLY A 32 -0.89 -1.42 -2.70
CA GLY A 32 -0.64 -1.48 -4.14
C GLY A 32 0.51 -0.60 -4.61
N ASP A 33 0.64 0.63 -4.10
CA ASP A 33 1.76 1.52 -4.47
C ASP A 33 3.07 1.06 -3.87
N MET A 34 3.06 0.60 -2.62
CA MET A 34 4.24 0.07 -1.94
C MET A 34 4.78 -1.17 -2.64
N LEU A 35 3.92 -2.10 -3.04
CA LEU A 35 4.32 -3.27 -3.83
C LEU A 35 4.88 -2.87 -5.19
N ARG A 36 4.21 -1.97 -5.92
CA ARG A 36 4.72 -1.46 -7.21
C ARG A 36 6.08 -0.78 -7.08
N ALA A 37 6.30 -0.04 -5.99
CA ALA A 37 7.58 0.59 -5.69
C ALA A 37 8.67 -0.45 -5.40
N ALA A 38 8.36 -1.48 -4.58
CA ALA A 38 9.27 -2.58 -4.29
C ALA A 38 9.66 -3.36 -5.57
N VAL A 39 8.68 -3.63 -6.44
CA VAL A 39 8.90 -4.25 -7.77
C VAL A 39 9.84 -3.38 -8.61
N LYS A 40 9.59 -2.08 -8.71
CA LYS A 40 10.41 -1.14 -9.48
C LYS A 40 11.84 -1.03 -8.92
N ALA A 41 12.00 -1.12 -7.61
CA ALA A 41 13.30 -1.10 -6.93
C ALA A 41 14.06 -2.43 -7.02
N GLY A 42 13.44 -3.51 -7.53
CA GLY A 42 14.07 -4.82 -7.67
C GLY A 42 14.41 -5.49 -6.34
N THR A 43 13.68 -5.17 -5.26
CA THR A 43 13.90 -5.82 -3.97
C THR A 43 13.47 -7.28 -4.00
N GLN A 44 14.00 -8.11 -3.11
CA GLN A 44 13.61 -9.52 -3.02
C GLN A 44 12.09 -9.69 -2.87
N LEU A 45 11.48 -8.91 -1.97
CA LEU A 45 10.03 -8.87 -1.76
C LEU A 45 9.28 -8.36 -3.00
N GLY A 46 9.84 -7.36 -3.70
CA GLY A 46 9.27 -6.84 -4.94
C GLY A 46 9.23 -7.88 -6.05
N LEU A 47 10.31 -8.64 -6.24
CA LEU A 47 10.38 -9.70 -7.25
C LEU A 47 9.41 -10.84 -6.94
N GLU A 48 9.31 -11.25 -5.67
CA GLU A 48 8.33 -12.24 -5.22
C GLU A 48 6.89 -11.73 -5.46
N ALA A 49 6.57 -10.51 -5.02
CA ALA A 49 5.27 -9.89 -5.22
C ALA A 49 4.89 -9.77 -6.71
N LYS A 50 5.86 -9.45 -7.58
CA LYS A 50 5.65 -9.35 -9.03
C LYS A 50 5.06 -10.63 -9.62
N SER A 51 5.54 -11.80 -9.17
CA SER A 51 5.06 -13.09 -9.67
C SER A 51 3.55 -13.30 -9.41
N TYR A 52 3.08 -12.96 -8.20
CA TYR A 52 1.67 -13.03 -7.84
C TYR A 52 0.84 -11.99 -8.61
N MET A 53 1.32 -10.75 -8.67
CA MET A 53 0.66 -9.64 -9.35
C MET A 53 0.47 -9.91 -10.85
N ASP A 54 1.51 -10.42 -11.53
CA ASP A 54 1.47 -10.74 -12.96
C ASP A 54 0.50 -11.92 -13.25
N SER A 55 0.35 -12.85 -12.30
CA SER A 55 -0.58 -13.98 -12.39
C SER A 55 -2.04 -13.63 -12.05
N GLY A 56 -2.31 -12.40 -11.61
CA GLY A 56 -3.64 -11.97 -11.15
C GLY A 56 -4.07 -12.60 -9.82
N VAL A 57 -3.15 -13.26 -9.11
CA VAL A 57 -3.39 -13.87 -7.80
C VAL A 57 -3.09 -12.87 -6.69
N LEU A 58 -3.75 -13.04 -5.54
CA LEU A 58 -3.48 -12.24 -4.36
C LEU A 58 -2.08 -12.50 -3.84
N VAL A 59 -1.35 -11.42 -3.53
CA VAL A 59 -0.09 -11.49 -2.80
C VAL A 59 -0.37 -12.04 -1.40
N PRO A 60 0.44 -13.00 -0.88
CA PRO A 60 0.19 -13.61 0.43
C PRO A 60 0.08 -12.60 1.57
N ASP A 61 -0.84 -12.86 2.51
CA ASP A 61 -1.09 -11.98 3.66
C ASP A 61 0.17 -11.70 4.48
N ALA A 62 1.02 -12.71 4.69
CA ALA A 62 2.28 -12.55 5.43
C ALA A 62 3.18 -11.47 4.84
N VAL A 63 3.22 -11.37 3.51
CA VAL A 63 4.01 -10.35 2.78
C VAL A 63 3.39 -8.97 2.98
N ILE A 64 2.07 -8.86 2.82
CA ILE A 64 1.34 -7.59 3.00
C ILE A 64 1.43 -7.08 4.43
N ILE A 65 1.22 -7.95 5.42
CA ILE A 65 1.27 -7.61 6.84
C ILE A 65 2.68 -7.17 7.22
N GLY A 66 3.73 -7.87 6.76
CA GLY A 66 5.11 -7.47 7.01
C GLY A 66 5.41 -6.08 6.46
N LEU A 67 5.01 -5.82 5.21
CA LEU A 67 5.19 -4.53 4.54
C LEU A 67 4.47 -3.38 5.27
N VAL A 68 3.22 -3.58 5.67
CA VAL A 68 2.45 -2.58 6.41
C VAL A 68 3.00 -2.37 7.82
N SER A 69 3.42 -3.45 8.50
CA SER A 69 3.96 -3.40 9.86
C SER A 69 5.25 -2.59 9.96
N GLU A 70 6.11 -2.63 8.93
CA GLU A 70 7.28 -1.76 8.87
C GLU A 70 6.90 -0.31 8.56
N ARG A 71 5.99 -0.11 7.60
CA ARG A 71 5.57 1.24 7.19
C ARG A 71 4.95 2.07 8.30
N ILE A 72 4.14 1.46 9.16
CA ILE A 72 3.47 2.16 10.26
C ILE A 72 4.43 2.55 11.40
N LYS A 73 5.68 2.08 11.40
CA LYS A 73 6.71 2.47 12.39
C LYS A 73 7.47 3.74 12.00
N GLU A 74 7.32 4.21 10.76
CA GLU A 74 7.99 5.43 10.30
C GLU A 74 7.47 6.68 11.03
N ALA A 75 8.32 7.69 11.16
CA ALA A 75 8.04 8.88 11.97
C ALA A 75 6.82 9.68 11.52
N ASP A 76 6.45 9.61 10.24
CA ASP A 76 5.26 10.29 9.71
C ASP A 76 3.94 9.58 10.06
N CYS A 77 4.00 8.36 10.60
CA CYS A 77 2.87 7.58 11.08
C CYS A 77 2.66 7.64 12.61
N ALA A 78 3.47 8.41 13.34
CA ALA A 78 3.39 8.55 14.80
C ALA A 78 2.15 9.30 15.30
#